data_AF-A0A3F2RRX4-F1
#
_entry.id   AF-A0A3F2RRX4-F1
#
_cell.length_a   1.000
_cell.length_b   1.000
_cell.length_c   1.000
_cell.angle_alpha   90.00
_cell.angle_beta   90.00
_cell.angle_gamma   90.00
#
_symmetry.space_group_name_H-M   'P 1'
#
loop_
_entity.id
_entity.type
_entity.pdbx_description
1 polymer ?
#
loop_
_entity_poly.entity_id
_entity_poly.type
_entity_poly.pdbx_seq_one_letter_code
_entity_poly.pdbx_strand_id
1 'polypeptide(L)'
;MAPPTPTPTPTPTPTPTPTPSAPNETSVLIMGHRVAFPAGKSPFPAQLAVMSSTLSALNRKQHALVESPTGSGKTLALLSSCLTFQRAFVRITLHNSIVVLDEAHNVEDTCRSGASLELTDNILAATIKTFNDVLKQDTHLMVPEAYDAVRYVLSCVKAWFNINEELVREPEDPDDDGCYKLWSTDDALAMLRECGLAEVGESDLEQIVQNEQMMMNSPGKKILLNSLALSTATRVISVASYMLHSNGKDADDFKVLITKKMRRTDDAEVIDTKLCIWCLSAAVVFSGVASQAHSVILASGTLSPMDSFAGELGVDFLIRLEANHVVNMRKQVFVGAVMSGPGGVDLISTYKNQQKFQYQDSMGELLLQYAQVIPGGILVFVPSYALIATLEGRWRRMGIWEQLEKHKRMFSEPRVGGKEFDELLDEYKRTIA
;
A
#
# COMPACT_ATOMS: atom_id res chain seq x y z
N MET A 1 -6.40 -49.03 -62.16
CA MET A 1 -7.17 -49.26 -60.93
C MET A 1 -6.19 -49.41 -59.77
N ALA A 2 -6.12 -48.39 -58.92
CA ALA A 2 -5.54 -48.43 -57.58
C ALA A 2 -6.54 -47.70 -56.68
N PRO A 3 -6.85 -48.20 -55.47
CA PRO A 3 -7.93 -47.69 -54.65
C PRO A 3 -7.53 -46.38 -53.95
N PRO A 4 -8.49 -45.52 -53.57
CA PRO A 4 -8.21 -44.31 -52.79
C PRO A 4 -7.89 -44.67 -51.33
N THR A 5 -6.89 -44.01 -50.78
CA THR A 5 -6.46 -44.08 -49.38
C THR A 5 -7.53 -43.52 -48.43
N PRO A 6 -7.77 -44.12 -47.25
CA PRO A 6 -8.77 -43.63 -46.31
C PRO A 6 -8.24 -42.44 -45.49
N THR A 7 -9.06 -41.41 -45.33
CA THR A 7 -8.89 -40.28 -44.41
C THR A 7 -8.89 -40.75 -42.95
N PRO A 8 -8.01 -40.21 -42.07
CA PRO A 8 -8.01 -40.58 -40.65
C PRO A 8 -9.17 -39.90 -39.90
N THR A 9 -9.92 -40.71 -39.16
CA THR A 9 -10.97 -40.32 -38.20
C THR A 9 -10.34 -39.61 -36.99
N PRO A 10 -10.95 -38.55 -36.42
CA PRO A 10 -10.43 -37.88 -35.24
C PRO A 10 -10.52 -38.77 -34.00
N THR A 11 -9.41 -38.94 -33.30
CA THR A 11 -9.31 -39.63 -32.01
C THR A 11 -10.12 -38.87 -30.94
N PRO A 12 -10.97 -39.55 -30.14
CA PRO A 12 -11.69 -38.88 -29.05
C PRO A 12 -10.70 -38.40 -27.98
N THR A 13 -10.85 -37.14 -27.57
CA THR A 13 -10.13 -36.52 -26.46
C THR A 13 -10.36 -37.32 -25.17
N PRO A 14 -9.32 -37.65 -24.39
CA PRO A 14 -9.51 -38.38 -23.14
C PRO A 14 -10.30 -37.51 -22.15
N THR A 15 -11.42 -38.05 -21.70
CA THR A 15 -12.21 -37.53 -20.57
C THR A 15 -11.28 -37.39 -19.35
N PRO A 16 -11.29 -36.26 -18.62
CA PRO A 16 -10.43 -36.11 -17.46
C PRO A 16 -10.84 -37.11 -16.38
N THR A 17 -9.93 -38.02 -16.03
CA THR A 17 -10.04 -38.91 -14.88
C THR A 17 -10.11 -38.07 -13.61
N PRO A 18 -11.07 -38.31 -12.69
CA PRO A 18 -11.11 -37.59 -11.43
C PRO A 18 -9.85 -37.90 -10.62
N THR A 19 -9.12 -36.85 -10.25
CA THR A 19 -8.01 -36.89 -9.29
C THR A 19 -8.51 -37.49 -7.97
N PRO A 20 -7.73 -38.36 -7.29
CA PRO A 20 -8.13 -38.94 -6.02
C PRO A 20 -8.37 -37.84 -4.98
N SER A 21 -9.53 -37.92 -4.32
CA SER A 21 -10.00 -36.99 -3.29
C SER A 21 -8.99 -36.83 -2.16
N ALA A 22 -8.55 -35.58 -1.93
CA ALA A 22 -7.88 -35.15 -0.71
C ALA A 22 -8.83 -35.33 0.51
N PRO A 23 -8.29 -35.52 1.73
CA PRO A 23 -9.06 -36.02 2.87
C PRO A 23 -10.11 -35.01 3.38
N ASN A 24 -11.37 -35.45 3.42
CA ASN A 24 -12.51 -34.89 4.18
C ASN A 24 -12.63 -33.35 4.25
N GLU A 25 -12.72 -32.65 3.12
CA GLU A 25 -13.20 -31.26 3.09
C GLU A 25 -14.73 -31.21 3.34
N THR A 26 -15.19 -30.43 4.33
CA THR A 26 -16.63 -30.13 4.50
C THR A 26 -17.05 -29.12 3.43
N SER A 27 -18.01 -29.47 2.57
CA SER A 27 -18.51 -28.57 1.51
C SER A 27 -19.86 -27.96 1.86
N VAL A 28 -19.99 -26.65 1.71
CA VAL A 28 -21.25 -25.90 1.92
C VAL A 28 -21.78 -25.41 0.58
N LEU A 29 -23.08 -25.57 0.34
CA LEU A 29 -23.73 -25.07 -0.88
C LEU A 29 -24.03 -23.58 -0.72
N ILE A 30 -23.38 -22.73 -1.50
CA ILE A 30 -23.57 -21.28 -1.49
C ILE A 30 -23.75 -20.82 -2.94
N MET A 31 -24.86 -20.13 -3.24
CA MET A 31 -25.18 -19.64 -4.60
C MET A 31 -25.08 -20.74 -5.69
N GLY A 32 -25.42 -22.00 -5.36
CA GLY A 32 -25.36 -23.13 -6.28
C GLY A 32 -23.98 -23.79 -6.44
N HIS A 33 -22.93 -23.24 -5.81
CA HIS A 33 -21.58 -23.79 -5.82
C HIS A 33 -21.26 -24.52 -4.50
N ARG A 34 -20.60 -25.68 -4.58
CA ARG A 34 -20.05 -26.36 -3.40
C ARG A 34 -18.73 -25.69 -3.01
N VAL A 35 -18.77 -24.84 -1.99
CA VAL A 35 -17.59 -24.18 -1.43
C VAL A 35 -16.95 -25.11 -0.40
N ALA A 36 -15.71 -25.51 -0.63
CA ALA A 36 -14.95 -26.31 0.32
C ALA A 36 -14.52 -25.44 1.51
N PHE A 37 -14.63 -25.97 2.73
CA PHE A 37 -14.21 -25.31 3.96
C PHE A 37 -13.41 -26.30 4.83
N PRO A 38 -12.45 -25.84 5.65
CA PRO A 38 -11.61 -26.74 6.44
C PRO A 38 -12.40 -27.77 7.24
N ALA A 39 -11.92 -29.01 7.23
CA ALA A 39 -12.54 -30.16 7.89
C ALA A 39 -12.88 -29.86 9.37
N GLY A 40 -14.10 -30.17 9.78
CA GLY A 40 -14.54 -30.03 11.18
C GLY A 40 -14.95 -28.60 11.60
N LYS A 41 -15.02 -27.65 10.66
CA LYS A 41 -15.50 -26.28 10.93
C LYS A 41 -16.73 -25.95 10.09
N SER A 42 -17.70 -25.26 10.68
CA SER A 42 -18.86 -24.70 9.97
C SER A 42 -18.67 -23.18 9.81
N PRO A 43 -18.91 -22.59 8.63
CA PRO A 43 -18.75 -21.15 8.44
C PRO A 43 -19.73 -20.36 9.31
N PHE A 44 -19.27 -19.25 9.88
CA PHE A 44 -20.14 -18.29 10.57
C PHE A 44 -21.10 -17.62 9.58
N PRO A 45 -22.26 -17.10 10.04
CA PRO A 45 -23.20 -16.36 9.17
C PRO A 45 -22.54 -15.19 8.41
N ALA A 46 -21.60 -14.46 9.04
CA ALA A 46 -20.83 -13.42 8.36
C ALA A 46 -19.92 -13.99 7.25
N GLN A 47 -19.32 -15.16 7.46
CA GLN A 47 -18.53 -15.84 6.42
C GLN A 47 -19.40 -16.34 5.27
N LEU A 48 -20.60 -16.85 5.55
CA LEU A 48 -21.57 -17.22 4.51
C LEU A 48 -22.02 -16.00 3.69
N ALA A 49 -22.23 -14.84 4.33
CA ALA A 49 -22.56 -13.59 3.65
C ALA A 49 -21.40 -13.12 2.75
N VAL A 50 -20.17 -13.12 3.27
CA VAL A 50 -18.94 -12.84 2.50
C VAL A 50 -18.85 -13.75 1.28
N MET A 51 -18.92 -15.08 1.47
CA MET A 51 -18.83 -16.07 0.38
C MET A 51 -19.95 -15.90 -0.64
N SER A 52 -21.18 -15.63 -0.20
CA SER A 52 -22.35 -15.42 -1.06
C SER A 52 -22.21 -14.16 -1.92
N SER A 53 -21.82 -13.04 -1.31
CA SER A 53 -21.58 -11.76 -2.01
C SER A 53 -20.41 -11.88 -2.98
N THR A 54 -19.31 -12.52 -2.57
CA THR A 54 -18.18 -12.86 -3.44
C THR A 54 -18.68 -13.67 -4.63
N LEU A 55 -19.28 -14.84 -4.43
CA LEU A 55 -19.76 -15.70 -5.53
C LEU A 55 -20.76 -15.00 -6.46
N SER A 56 -21.63 -14.12 -5.93
CA SER A 56 -22.54 -13.31 -6.75
C SER A 56 -21.78 -12.33 -7.64
N ALA A 57 -20.77 -11.64 -7.10
CA ALA A 57 -19.91 -10.73 -7.86
C ALA A 57 -19.17 -11.48 -8.97
N LEU A 58 -18.67 -12.68 -8.66
CA LEU A 58 -17.99 -13.55 -9.61
C LEU A 58 -18.91 -14.01 -10.73
N ASN A 59 -20.11 -14.48 -10.40
CA ASN A 59 -21.06 -14.99 -11.39
C ASN A 59 -21.58 -13.87 -12.32
N ARG A 60 -21.62 -12.62 -11.84
CA ARG A 60 -22.14 -11.47 -12.57
C ARG A 60 -21.08 -10.60 -13.25
N LYS A 61 -19.79 -10.93 -13.12
CA LYS A 61 -18.67 -10.09 -13.60
C LYS A 61 -18.69 -8.67 -12.99
N GLN A 62 -18.90 -8.58 -11.68
CA GLN A 62 -19.03 -7.30 -10.97
C GLN A 62 -17.94 -7.16 -9.91
N HIS A 63 -17.47 -5.94 -9.64
CA HIS A 63 -16.61 -5.64 -8.49
C HIS A 63 -17.43 -5.64 -7.18
N ALA A 64 -16.82 -6.02 -6.06
CA ALA A 64 -17.48 -6.08 -4.76
C ALA A 64 -16.62 -5.49 -3.65
N LEU A 65 -17.27 -4.90 -2.66
CA LEU A 65 -16.65 -4.42 -1.44
C LEU A 65 -17.32 -5.11 -0.25
N VAL A 66 -16.52 -5.82 0.54
CA VAL A 66 -16.98 -6.76 1.56
C VAL A 66 -16.35 -6.42 2.90
N GLU A 67 -17.11 -5.74 3.75
CA GLU A 67 -16.70 -5.48 5.12
C GLU A 67 -17.16 -6.62 6.04
N SER A 68 -16.25 -7.10 6.89
CA SER A 68 -16.57 -8.08 7.94
C SER A 68 -15.69 -7.85 9.18
N PRO A 69 -16.21 -8.12 10.40
CA PRO A 69 -15.46 -7.95 11.65
C PRO A 69 -14.10 -8.65 11.65
N THR A 70 -13.13 -8.11 12.39
CA THR A 70 -11.85 -8.80 12.68
C THR A 70 -12.10 -10.06 13.50
N GLY A 71 -11.33 -11.13 13.23
CA GLY A 71 -11.48 -12.42 13.92
C GLY A 71 -12.58 -13.36 13.39
N SER A 72 -13.40 -12.96 12.40
CA SER A 72 -14.44 -13.82 11.81
C SER A 72 -13.94 -14.79 10.73
N GLY A 73 -12.63 -14.81 10.44
CA GLY A 73 -12.04 -15.66 9.40
C GLY A 73 -12.32 -15.19 7.96
N LYS A 74 -12.19 -13.88 7.70
CA LYS A 74 -12.35 -13.23 6.38
C LYS A 74 -11.45 -13.85 5.31
N THR A 75 -10.15 -13.91 5.59
CA THR A 75 -9.14 -14.46 4.70
C THR A 75 -9.46 -15.89 4.31
N LEU A 76 -9.94 -16.71 5.26
CA LEU A 76 -10.36 -18.08 4.98
C LEU A 76 -11.60 -18.15 4.09
N ALA A 77 -12.59 -17.28 4.29
CA ALA A 77 -13.80 -17.23 3.47
C ALA A 77 -13.51 -16.77 2.03
N LEU A 78 -12.64 -15.77 1.88
CA LEU A 78 -12.16 -15.28 0.59
C LEU A 78 -11.30 -16.32 -0.13
N LEU A 79 -10.33 -16.94 0.56
CA LEU A 79 -9.50 -17.99 -0.02
C LEU A 79 -10.32 -19.20 -0.43
N SER A 80 -11.30 -19.64 0.38
CA SER A 80 -12.13 -20.81 0.06
C SER A 80 -12.97 -20.59 -1.21
N SER A 81 -13.57 -19.40 -1.35
CA SER A 81 -14.36 -19.04 -2.54
C SER A 81 -13.48 -18.82 -3.77
N CYS A 82 -12.30 -18.19 -3.62
CA CYS A 82 -11.39 -17.90 -4.72
C CYS A 82 -10.59 -19.12 -5.18
N LEU A 83 -10.10 -19.97 -4.28
CA LEU A 83 -9.42 -21.23 -4.61
C LEU A 83 -10.35 -22.17 -5.40
N THR A 84 -11.64 -22.18 -5.07
CA THR A 84 -12.65 -22.94 -5.82
C THR A 84 -12.74 -22.47 -7.27
N PHE A 85 -12.56 -21.16 -7.53
CA PHE A 85 -12.53 -20.60 -8.88
C PHE A 85 -11.16 -20.72 -9.57
N GLN A 86 -10.07 -20.47 -8.84
CA GLN A 86 -8.69 -20.53 -9.32
C GLN A 86 -8.27 -21.95 -9.72
N ARG A 87 -8.77 -22.99 -9.03
CA ARG A 87 -8.58 -24.39 -9.40
C ARG A 87 -9.03 -24.70 -10.85
N ALA A 88 -9.70 -23.77 -11.54
CA ALA A 88 -10.07 -23.88 -12.94
C ALA A 88 -9.12 -23.16 -13.95
N PHE A 89 -8.26 -22.19 -13.57
CA PHE A 89 -7.46 -21.40 -14.54
C PHE A 89 -6.14 -20.84 -13.95
N VAL A 90 -4.96 -21.10 -14.58
CA VAL A 90 -3.66 -20.51 -14.18
C VAL A 90 -2.80 -20.04 -15.37
N ARG A 91 -2.55 -18.73 -15.38
CA ARG A 91 -1.30 -17.96 -15.60
C ARG A 91 -1.65 -16.55 -15.09
N ILE A 92 -0.78 -15.85 -14.35
CA ILE A 92 -1.17 -14.55 -13.78
C ILE A 92 -1.15 -13.48 -14.87
N THR A 93 -2.25 -13.42 -15.60
CA THR A 93 -2.70 -12.28 -16.38
C THR A 93 -3.90 -11.71 -15.65
N LEU A 94 -3.95 -10.39 -15.39
CA LEU A 94 -5.12 -9.79 -14.76
C LEU A 94 -6.37 -9.91 -15.64
N HIS A 95 -6.18 -10.03 -16.97
CA HIS A 95 -7.26 -10.21 -17.94
C HIS A 95 -8.20 -11.35 -17.54
N ASN A 96 -9.45 -10.98 -17.26
CA ASN A 96 -10.53 -11.89 -16.86
C ASN A 96 -10.21 -12.71 -15.59
N SER A 97 -9.37 -12.17 -14.70
CA SER A 97 -9.04 -12.75 -13.39
C SER A 97 -9.89 -12.15 -12.28
N ILE A 98 -10.02 -12.89 -11.18
CA ILE A 98 -10.60 -12.38 -9.93
C ILE A 98 -9.46 -11.87 -9.07
N VAL A 99 -9.54 -10.60 -8.68
CA VAL A 99 -8.59 -9.98 -7.76
C VAL A 99 -9.26 -9.83 -6.41
N VAL A 100 -8.62 -10.31 -5.35
CA VAL A 100 -9.11 -10.12 -3.98
C VAL A 100 -8.04 -9.46 -3.14
N LEU A 101 -8.38 -8.32 -2.54
CA LEU A 101 -7.50 -7.57 -1.66
C LEU A 101 -8.08 -7.62 -0.24
N ASP A 102 -7.39 -8.31 0.66
CA ASP A 102 -7.64 -8.27 2.10
C ASP A 102 -6.89 -7.08 2.70
N GLU A 103 -7.41 -6.50 3.77
CA GLU A 103 -6.98 -5.21 4.29
C GLU A 103 -6.95 -4.09 3.25
N ALA A 104 -8.03 -4.04 2.46
CA ALA A 104 -8.21 -3.08 1.39
C ALA A 104 -8.11 -1.60 1.80
N HIS A 105 -8.17 -1.26 3.09
CA HIS A 105 -7.95 0.12 3.55
C HIS A 105 -6.57 0.68 3.15
N ASN A 106 -5.58 -0.19 2.88
CA ASN A 106 -4.25 0.23 2.41
C ASN A 106 -4.15 0.43 0.89
N VAL A 107 -5.19 0.08 0.13
CA VAL A 107 -5.13 0.06 -1.34
C VAL A 107 -4.98 1.46 -1.92
N GLU A 108 -5.65 2.46 -1.34
CA GLU A 108 -5.53 3.85 -1.76
C GLU A 108 -4.08 4.33 -1.68
N ASP A 109 -3.47 4.19 -0.51
CA ASP A 109 -2.08 4.61 -0.27
C ASP A 109 -1.09 3.81 -1.11
N THR A 110 -1.35 2.51 -1.31
CA THR A 110 -0.51 1.65 -2.16
C THR A 110 -0.57 2.12 -3.62
N CYS A 111 -1.76 2.50 -4.12
CA CYS A 111 -1.93 3.01 -5.47
C CYS A 111 -1.23 4.36 -5.64
N ARG A 112 -1.49 5.33 -4.75
CA ARG A 112 -0.84 6.65 -4.78
C ARG A 112 0.68 6.52 -4.69
N SER A 113 1.18 5.72 -3.75
CA SER A 113 2.63 5.51 -3.56
C SER A 113 3.27 4.78 -4.75
N GLY A 114 2.57 3.80 -5.33
CA GLY A 114 3.04 3.03 -6.49
C GLY A 114 3.16 3.86 -7.77
N ALA A 115 2.27 4.84 -7.95
CA ALA A 115 2.37 5.84 -9.02
C ALA A 115 3.18 7.09 -8.62
N SER A 116 3.72 7.14 -7.40
CA SER A 116 4.57 8.24 -6.96
C SER A 116 6.06 7.89 -7.09
N LEU A 117 6.85 8.93 -7.31
CA LEU A 117 8.29 8.85 -7.50
C LEU A 117 8.98 9.90 -6.64
N GLU A 118 10.03 9.48 -5.94
CA GLU A 118 10.98 10.37 -5.28
C GLU A 118 12.39 9.95 -5.69
N LEU A 119 13.17 10.92 -6.16
CA LEU A 119 14.53 10.70 -6.67
C LEU A 119 15.49 11.70 -6.07
N THR A 120 16.68 11.23 -5.72
CA THR A 120 17.82 12.08 -5.38
C THR A 120 18.84 12.06 -6.52
N ASP A 121 19.69 13.09 -6.58
CA ASP A 121 20.76 13.19 -7.56
C ASP A 121 21.66 11.94 -7.53
N ASN A 122 21.95 11.44 -6.32
CA ASN A 122 22.76 10.26 -6.06
C ASN A 122 22.15 8.98 -6.65
N ILE A 123 20.84 8.76 -6.48
CA ILE A 123 20.15 7.58 -7.02
C ILE A 123 20.15 7.62 -8.56
N LEU A 124 19.87 8.78 -9.15
CA LEU A 124 19.92 8.97 -10.59
C LEU A 124 21.34 8.75 -11.14
N ALA A 125 22.36 9.35 -10.52
CA ALA A 125 23.75 9.20 -10.93
C ALA A 125 24.23 7.74 -10.85
N ALA A 126 23.92 7.04 -9.76
CA ALA A 126 24.27 5.63 -9.58
C ALA A 126 23.57 4.72 -10.61
N THR A 127 22.29 4.99 -10.89
CA THR A 127 21.52 4.27 -11.92
C THR A 127 22.14 4.48 -13.29
N ILE A 128 22.33 5.73 -13.72
CA ILE A 128 22.93 6.08 -15.01
C ILE A 128 24.32 5.47 -15.15
N LYS A 129 25.14 5.48 -14.09
CA LYS A 129 26.45 4.83 -14.09
C LYS A 129 26.33 3.32 -14.34
N THR A 130 25.40 2.64 -13.68
CA THR A 130 25.19 1.20 -13.84
C THR A 130 24.80 0.85 -15.29
N PHE A 131 23.92 1.65 -15.90
CA PHE A 131 23.58 1.51 -17.33
C PHE A 131 24.79 1.73 -18.25
N ASN A 132 25.60 2.76 -17.97
CA ASN A 132 26.83 3.00 -18.72
C ASN A 132 27.85 1.85 -18.59
N ASP A 133 27.97 1.25 -17.41
CA ASP A 133 28.90 0.15 -17.15
C ASP A 133 28.48 -1.10 -17.95
N VAL A 134 27.18 -1.38 -18.08
CA VAL A 134 26.64 -2.44 -18.94
C VAL A 134 26.89 -2.13 -20.43
N LEU A 135 26.60 -0.90 -20.88
CA LEU A 135 26.78 -0.49 -22.28
C LEU A 135 28.26 -0.47 -22.73
N LYS A 136 29.19 -0.23 -21.80
CA LYS A 136 30.64 -0.25 -22.07
C LYS A 136 31.23 -1.66 -22.02
N GLN A 137 30.46 -2.66 -21.61
CA GLN A 137 30.97 -4.02 -21.54
C GLN A 137 31.25 -4.53 -22.96
N ASP A 138 32.50 -4.92 -23.20
CA ASP A 138 32.92 -5.53 -24.47
C ASP A 138 32.46 -7.00 -24.49
N THR A 139 31.20 -7.19 -24.82
CA THR A 139 30.61 -8.50 -25.10
C THR A 139 30.32 -8.59 -26.58
N HIS A 140 30.76 -9.67 -27.24
CA HIS A 140 30.36 -10.03 -28.62
C HIS A 140 28.82 -10.18 -28.81
N LEU A 141 28.03 -9.98 -27.75
CA LEU A 141 26.58 -9.99 -27.73
C LEU A 141 26.07 -8.56 -27.86
N MET A 142 25.18 -8.32 -28.82
CA MET A 142 24.50 -7.04 -29.00
C MET A 142 23.67 -6.71 -27.76
N VAL A 143 23.95 -5.56 -27.13
CA VAL A 143 23.08 -5.00 -26.09
C VAL A 143 21.85 -4.39 -26.77
N PRO A 144 20.62 -4.65 -26.29
CA PRO A 144 19.40 -4.06 -26.86
C PRO A 144 19.44 -2.52 -26.86
N GLU A 145 18.88 -1.90 -27.90
CA GLU A 145 18.76 -0.43 -28.03
C GLU A 145 18.03 0.21 -26.83
N ALA A 146 17.11 -0.55 -26.22
CA ALA A 146 16.40 -0.18 -25.00
C ALA A 146 17.32 0.31 -23.86
N TYR A 147 18.52 -0.27 -23.70
CA TYR A 147 19.45 0.15 -22.64
C TYR A 147 19.92 1.60 -22.84
N ASP A 148 20.27 1.97 -24.08
CA ASP A 148 20.73 3.33 -24.35
C ASP A 148 19.58 4.33 -24.33
N ALA A 149 18.40 3.95 -24.83
CA ALA A 149 17.19 4.77 -24.74
C ALA A 149 16.83 5.09 -23.28
N VAL A 150 16.74 4.09 -22.41
CA VAL A 150 16.45 4.27 -20.98
C VAL A 150 17.56 5.09 -20.29
N ARG A 151 18.84 4.82 -20.59
CA ARG A 151 19.97 5.60 -20.04
C ARG A 151 19.89 7.07 -20.47
N TYR A 152 19.55 7.34 -21.74
CA TYR A 152 19.42 8.69 -22.28
C TYR A 152 18.33 9.46 -21.54
N VAL A 153 17.13 8.88 -21.43
CA VAL A 153 16.00 9.48 -20.71
C VAL A 153 16.35 9.78 -19.26
N LEU A 154 16.97 8.84 -18.53
CA LEU A 154 17.42 9.07 -17.15
C LEU A 154 18.43 10.22 -17.05
N SER A 155 19.30 10.36 -18.06
CA SER A 155 20.28 11.44 -18.13
C SER A 155 19.62 12.79 -18.37
N CYS A 156 18.58 12.85 -19.21
CA CYS A 156 17.78 14.05 -19.42
C CYS A 156 17.01 14.46 -18.16
N VAL A 157 16.37 13.51 -17.46
CA VAL A 157 15.69 13.76 -16.18
C VAL A 157 16.66 14.31 -15.13
N LYS A 158 17.86 13.73 -15.03
CA LYS A 158 18.92 14.24 -14.14
C LYS A 158 19.35 15.66 -14.52
N ALA A 159 19.58 15.93 -15.80
CA ALA A 159 19.98 17.26 -16.25
C ALA A 159 18.91 18.31 -15.94
N TRP A 160 17.64 17.97 -16.20
CA TRP A 160 16.52 18.84 -15.86
C TRP A 160 16.44 19.07 -14.35
N PHE A 161 16.57 18.01 -13.53
CA PHE A 161 16.55 18.12 -12.07
C PHE A 161 17.62 19.09 -11.56
N ASN A 162 18.87 18.94 -12.03
CA ASN A 162 20.00 19.74 -11.56
C ASN A 162 19.91 21.21 -11.97
N ILE A 163 19.33 21.50 -13.16
CA ILE A 163 19.09 22.89 -13.58
C ILE A 163 18.00 23.53 -12.71
N ASN A 164 16.97 22.77 -12.36
CA ASN A 164 15.78 23.29 -11.70
C ASN A 164 15.90 23.32 -10.16
N GLU A 165 16.79 22.54 -9.55
CA GLU A 165 16.99 22.59 -8.10
C GLU A 165 17.57 23.93 -7.62
N GLU A 166 18.28 24.66 -8.48
CA GLU A 166 18.78 26.01 -8.20
C GLU A 166 17.65 27.02 -7.99
N LEU A 167 16.45 26.74 -8.53
CA LEU A 167 15.26 27.57 -8.36
C LEU A 167 14.59 27.38 -6.98
N VAL A 168 15.01 26.37 -6.21
CA VAL A 168 14.49 26.10 -4.86
C VAL A 168 15.43 26.73 -3.84
N ARG A 169 14.89 27.64 -3.02
CA ARG A 169 15.64 28.25 -1.91
C ARG A 169 16.19 27.17 -0.97
N GLU A 170 17.30 27.47 -0.31
CA GLU A 170 17.81 26.60 0.76
C GLU A 170 17.02 26.81 2.06
N PRO A 171 16.78 25.75 2.85
CA PRO A 171 16.20 25.87 4.19
C PRO A 171 17.16 26.58 5.14
N GLU A 172 16.65 27.48 5.97
CA GLU A 172 17.45 28.29 6.89
C GLU A 172 17.82 27.52 8.16
N ASP A 173 16.92 26.66 8.64
CA ASP A 173 17.12 25.83 9.83
C ASP A 173 16.36 24.48 9.72
N PRO A 174 16.64 23.52 10.63
CA PRO A 174 15.99 22.19 10.62
C PRO A 174 14.50 22.18 10.97
N ASP A 175 13.97 23.26 11.55
CA ASP A 175 12.57 23.42 11.93
C ASP A 175 11.73 24.07 10.80
N ASP A 176 12.37 24.55 9.73
CA ASP A 176 11.69 24.97 8.48
C ASP A 176 10.90 23.77 7.90
N ASP A 177 9.63 24.01 7.55
CA ASP A 177 8.72 23.01 6.98
C ASP A 177 9.24 22.42 5.65
N GLY A 178 10.28 23.03 5.08
CA GLY A 178 10.98 22.58 3.89
C GLY A 178 10.71 23.51 2.72
N CYS A 179 11.71 23.67 1.87
CA CYS A 179 11.63 24.54 0.71
C CYS A 179 11.19 23.73 -0.50
N TYR A 180 10.28 24.24 -1.31
CA TYR A 180 9.88 23.55 -2.52
C TYR A 180 9.55 24.51 -3.66
N LYS A 181 9.64 23.98 -4.88
CA LYS A 181 9.07 24.58 -6.09
C LYS A 181 8.11 23.58 -6.70
N LEU A 182 6.89 24.02 -7.02
CA LEU A 182 5.87 23.23 -7.70
C LEU A 182 5.80 23.68 -9.16
N TRP A 183 5.80 22.73 -10.09
CA TRP A 183 5.58 22.97 -11.52
C TRP A 183 4.10 22.83 -11.87
N SER A 184 3.66 23.57 -12.89
CA SER A 184 2.30 23.40 -13.44
C SER A 184 2.18 22.06 -14.16
N THR A 185 0.95 21.58 -14.37
CA THR A 185 0.70 20.34 -15.12
C THR A 185 1.30 20.42 -16.53
N ASP A 186 1.18 21.58 -17.20
CA ASP A 186 1.72 21.79 -18.55
C ASP A 186 3.26 21.74 -18.56
N ASP A 187 3.92 22.40 -17.61
CA ASP A 187 5.39 22.37 -17.49
C ASP A 187 5.88 20.95 -17.17
N ALA A 188 5.15 20.21 -16.33
CA ALA A 188 5.46 18.83 -16.01
C ALA A 188 5.37 17.93 -17.24
N LEU A 189 4.30 18.05 -18.04
CA LEU A 189 4.15 17.31 -19.29
C LEU A 189 5.20 17.69 -20.33
N ALA A 190 5.57 18.97 -20.40
CA ALA A 190 6.67 19.44 -21.24
C ALA A 190 7.99 18.77 -20.83
N MET A 191 8.31 18.75 -19.54
CA MET A 191 9.50 18.08 -19.01
C MET A 191 9.54 16.59 -19.41
N LEU A 192 8.42 15.86 -19.28
CA LEU A 192 8.37 14.44 -19.68
C LEU A 192 8.67 14.26 -21.17
N ARG A 193 8.08 15.09 -22.03
CA ARG A 193 8.27 15.04 -23.48
C ARG A 193 9.70 15.41 -23.89
N GLU A 194 10.24 16.49 -23.32
CA GLU A 194 11.61 16.95 -23.58
C GLU A 194 12.66 15.94 -23.13
N CYS A 195 12.38 15.20 -22.04
CA CYS A 195 13.27 14.13 -21.58
C CYS A 195 13.14 12.83 -22.40
N GLY A 196 12.24 12.75 -23.38
CA GLY A 196 12.01 11.54 -24.19
C GLY A 196 11.21 10.45 -23.46
N LEU A 197 10.56 10.75 -22.34
CA LEU A 197 9.77 9.76 -21.58
C LEU A 197 8.51 9.29 -22.33
N ALA A 198 8.10 10.01 -23.38
CA ALA A 198 7.01 9.56 -24.26
C ALA A 198 7.45 8.50 -25.28
N GLU A 199 8.76 8.33 -25.48
CA GLU A 199 9.34 7.43 -26.50
C GLU A 199 9.77 6.08 -25.90
N VAL A 200 9.79 5.97 -24.57
CA VAL A 200 10.19 4.77 -23.83
C VAL A 200 9.02 4.27 -23.00
N GLY A 201 8.77 2.96 -23.03
CA GLY A 201 7.63 2.36 -22.33
C GLY A 201 7.93 1.01 -21.70
N GLU A 202 6.86 0.28 -21.36
CA GLU A 202 6.96 -1.06 -20.74
C GLU A 202 7.70 -2.06 -21.63
N SER A 203 7.57 -1.96 -22.96
CA SER A 203 8.27 -2.84 -23.91
C SER A 203 9.78 -2.75 -23.81
N ASP A 204 10.34 -1.56 -23.58
CA ASP A 204 11.78 -1.36 -23.44
C ASP A 204 12.29 -1.97 -22.13
N LEU A 205 11.52 -1.79 -21.05
CA LEU A 205 11.80 -2.42 -19.76
C LEU A 205 11.74 -3.95 -19.86
N GLU A 206 10.75 -4.51 -20.55
CA GLU A 206 10.65 -5.95 -20.77
C GLU A 206 11.85 -6.50 -21.55
N GLN A 207 12.32 -5.79 -22.59
CA GLN A 207 13.52 -6.17 -23.33
C GLN A 207 14.77 -6.18 -22.43
N ILE A 208 14.94 -5.16 -21.59
CA ILE A 208 16.04 -5.09 -20.61
C ILE A 208 15.95 -6.27 -19.64
N VAL A 209 14.79 -6.49 -19.00
CA VAL A 209 14.60 -7.57 -18.02
C VAL A 209 14.86 -8.95 -18.64
N GLN A 210 14.35 -9.20 -19.84
CA GLN A 210 14.58 -10.46 -20.55
C GLN A 210 16.07 -10.65 -20.86
N ASN A 211 16.76 -9.60 -21.31
CA ASN A 211 18.19 -9.66 -21.58
C ASN A 211 19.00 -9.89 -20.30
N GLU A 212 18.72 -9.19 -19.20
CA GLU A 212 19.36 -9.41 -17.89
C GLU A 212 19.19 -10.87 -17.42
N GLN A 213 17.98 -11.44 -17.55
CA GLN A 213 17.71 -12.84 -17.19
C GLN A 213 18.48 -13.83 -18.07
N MET A 214 18.55 -13.60 -19.38
CA MET A 214 19.34 -14.44 -20.30
C MET A 214 20.84 -14.35 -19.96
N MET A 215 21.33 -13.16 -19.66
CA MET A 215 22.74 -12.91 -19.34
C MET A 215 23.13 -13.52 -17.99
N MET A 216 22.23 -13.50 -17.00
CA MET A 216 22.43 -14.13 -15.68
C MET A 216 22.60 -15.66 -15.78
N ASN A 217 21.91 -16.30 -16.73
CA ASN A 217 22.00 -17.75 -16.96
C ASN A 217 23.18 -18.17 -17.85
N SER A 218 23.94 -17.22 -18.39
CA SER A 218 25.05 -17.48 -19.29
C SER A 218 26.39 -17.63 -18.54
N PRO A 219 27.31 -18.50 -18.99
CA PRO A 219 28.62 -18.61 -18.38
C PRO A 219 29.51 -17.38 -18.63
N GLY A 220 30.26 -16.96 -17.61
CA GLY A 220 31.24 -15.86 -17.68
C GLY A 220 30.97 -14.72 -16.69
N LYS A 221 31.99 -13.91 -16.39
CA LYS A 221 31.83 -12.70 -15.56
C LYS A 221 31.21 -11.60 -16.43
N LYS A 222 29.96 -11.23 -16.13
CA LYS A 222 29.24 -10.17 -16.84
C LYS A 222 28.87 -9.05 -15.88
N ILE A 223 28.77 -7.84 -16.42
CA ILE A 223 28.23 -6.68 -15.70
C ILE A 223 26.73 -6.67 -15.99
N LEU A 224 25.93 -6.65 -14.92
CA LEU A 224 24.48 -6.66 -14.98
C LEU A 224 23.95 -5.44 -14.23
N LEU A 225 22.73 -5.04 -14.54
CA LEU A 225 22.05 -4.02 -13.76
C LEU A 225 21.82 -4.53 -12.34
N ASN A 226 22.12 -3.70 -11.34
CA ASN A 226 21.74 -4.00 -9.97
C ASN A 226 20.24 -3.71 -9.75
N SER A 227 19.67 -4.27 -8.68
CA SER A 227 18.24 -4.12 -8.34
C SER A 227 17.81 -2.66 -8.20
N LEU A 228 18.69 -1.80 -7.66
CA LEU A 228 18.41 -0.36 -7.51
C LEU A 228 18.26 0.32 -8.88
N ALA A 229 19.17 0.05 -9.81
CA ALA A 229 19.16 0.67 -11.13
C ALA A 229 17.92 0.25 -11.94
N LEU A 230 17.61 -1.05 -11.93
CA LEU A 230 16.43 -1.57 -12.63
C LEU A 230 15.14 -1.03 -12.02
N SER A 231 14.98 -1.08 -10.69
CA SER A 231 13.78 -0.55 -10.02
C SER A 231 13.61 0.95 -10.20
N THR A 232 14.70 1.73 -10.19
CA THR A 232 14.67 3.18 -10.45
C THR A 232 14.20 3.46 -11.87
N ALA A 233 14.78 2.79 -12.88
CA ALA A 233 14.38 2.94 -14.27
C ALA A 233 12.92 2.56 -14.50
N THR A 234 12.49 1.41 -13.96
CA THR A 234 11.09 0.96 -14.02
C THR A 234 10.16 2.01 -13.44
N ARG A 235 10.45 2.53 -12.22
CA ARG A 235 9.59 3.53 -11.59
C ARG A 235 9.50 4.83 -12.38
N VAL A 236 10.62 5.34 -12.90
CA VAL A 236 10.63 6.56 -13.74
C VAL A 236 9.71 6.40 -14.95
N ILE A 237 9.86 5.29 -15.68
CA ILE A 237 9.10 5.02 -16.91
C ILE A 237 7.64 4.73 -16.59
N SER A 238 7.33 3.94 -15.56
CA SER A 238 5.96 3.64 -15.15
C SER A 238 5.20 4.90 -14.72
N VAL A 239 5.81 5.77 -13.90
CA VAL A 239 5.17 7.03 -13.48
C VAL A 239 4.93 7.96 -14.65
N ALA A 240 5.90 8.11 -15.55
CA ALA A 240 5.71 8.87 -16.78
C ALA A 240 4.61 8.28 -17.67
N SER A 241 4.52 6.95 -17.76
CA SER A 241 3.48 6.26 -18.53
C SER A 241 2.09 6.54 -17.98
N TYR A 242 1.91 6.58 -16.64
CA TYR A 242 0.65 7.00 -16.03
C TYR A 242 0.31 8.46 -16.35
N MET A 243 1.27 9.37 -16.22
CA MET A 243 1.04 10.80 -16.51
C MET A 243 0.73 11.07 -17.99
N LEU A 244 1.31 10.31 -18.91
CA LEU A 244 1.10 10.44 -20.35
C LEU A 244 -0.09 9.61 -20.86
N HIS A 245 -0.68 8.77 -20.00
CA HIS A 245 -1.80 7.91 -20.34
C HIS A 245 -2.97 8.72 -20.93
N SER A 246 -3.62 8.15 -21.95
CA SER A 246 -4.76 8.78 -22.64
C SER A 246 -4.51 10.26 -23.04
N ASN A 247 -3.29 10.55 -23.52
CA ASN A 247 -2.84 11.89 -23.91
C ASN A 247 -2.83 12.91 -22.75
N GLY A 248 -2.44 12.48 -21.56
CA GLY A 248 -2.34 13.34 -20.38
C GLY A 248 -3.63 13.55 -19.62
N LYS A 249 -4.62 12.66 -19.80
CA LYS A 249 -5.93 12.78 -19.14
C LYS A 249 -5.80 12.83 -17.61
N ASP A 250 -4.90 12.02 -17.06
CA ASP A 250 -4.70 11.87 -15.62
C ASP A 250 -3.59 12.80 -15.10
N ALA A 251 -3.02 13.68 -15.93
CA ALA A 251 -1.86 14.49 -15.57
C ALA A 251 -2.13 15.46 -14.41
N ASP A 252 -3.36 15.96 -14.29
CA ASP A 252 -3.76 16.86 -13.20
C ASP A 252 -3.77 16.19 -11.82
N ASP A 253 -3.90 14.86 -11.78
CA ASP A 253 -3.80 14.06 -10.57
C ASP A 253 -2.35 13.94 -10.06
N PHE A 254 -1.37 14.45 -10.81
CA PHE A 254 0.03 14.46 -10.41
C PHE A 254 0.51 15.85 -10.02
N LYS A 255 1.53 15.89 -9.15
CA LYS A 255 2.28 17.10 -8.80
C LYS A 255 3.76 16.83 -8.94
N VAL A 256 4.43 17.63 -9.76
CA VAL A 256 5.88 17.59 -9.93
C VAL A 256 6.48 18.72 -9.11
N LEU A 257 7.38 18.38 -8.19
CA LEU A 257 8.06 19.33 -7.32
C LEU A 257 9.49 18.90 -7.02
N ILE A 258 10.30 19.88 -6.63
CA ILE A 258 11.62 19.68 -6.06
C ILE A 258 11.53 20.19 -4.63
N THR A 259 11.98 19.37 -3.70
CA THR A 259 12.00 19.69 -2.27
C THR A 259 13.44 19.77 -1.78
N LYS A 260 13.71 20.70 -0.87
CA LYS A 260 14.95 20.81 -0.09
C LYS A 260 14.58 20.86 1.39
N LYS A 261 15.02 19.87 2.15
CA LYS A 261 14.76 19.80 3.60
C LYS A 261 16.05 19.58 4.38
N MET A 262 16.29 20.40 5.39
CA MET A 262 17.44 20.23 6.27
C MET A 262 17.16 19.08 7.25
N ARG A 263 18.09 18.14 7.35
CA ARG A 263 18.06 17.05 8.33
C ARG A 263 19.32 17.10 9.18
N ARG A 264 19.16 16.96 10.48
CA ARG A 264 20.29 16.74 11.40
C ARG A 264 20.71 15.27 11.35
N THR A 265 21.98 15.04 11.05
CA THR A 265 22.65 13.76 11.29
C THR A 265 23.62 13.93 12.47
N ASP A 266 24.13 12.83 13.01
CA ASP A 266 25.04 12.85 14.15
C ASP A 266 26.33 13.67 13.89
N ASP A 267 26.71 13.80 12.61
CA ASP A 267 27.97 14.43 12.17
C ASP A 267 27.79 15.79 11.48
N ALA A 268 26.62 16.11 10.91
CA ALA A 268 26.39 17.34 10.16
C ALA A 268 24.91 17.70 9.95
N GLU A 269 24.65 18.95 9.59
CA GLU A 269 23.38 19.36 8.98
C GLU A 269 23.47 19.12 7.47
N VAL A 270 22.58 18.27 6.94
CA VAL A 270 22.57 17.87 5.53
C VAL A 270 21.27 18.34 4.90
N ILE A 271 21.37 19.00 3.74
CA ILE A 271 20.21 19.35 2.92
C ILE A 271 19.87 18.16 2.04
N ASP A 272 18.66 17.64 2.21
CA ASP A 272 18.10 16.58 1.40
C ASP A 272 17.31 17.18 0.25
N THR A 273 17.85 17.09 -0.97
CA THR A 273 17.20 17.56 -2.20
C THR A 273 16.60 16.39 -2.96
N LYS A 274 15.31 16.49 -3.29
CA LYS A 274 14.58 15.44 -4.01
C LYS A 274 13.74 16.01 -5.15
N LEU A 275 13.76 15.33 -6.29
CA LEU A 275 12.73 15.43 -7.32
C LEU A 275 11.58 14.49 -6.97
N CYS A 276 10.37 15.04 -6.86
CA CYS A 276 9.17 14.33 -6.51
C CYS A 276 8.13 14.44 -7.64
N ILE A 277 7.54 13.31 -8.01
CA ILE A 277 6.33 13.24 -8.82
C ILE A 277 5.30 12.50 -7.97
N TRP A 278 4.36 13.23 -7.38
CA TRP A 278 3.37 12.65 -6.47
C TRP A 278 2.03 12.46 -7.16
N CYS A 279 1.52 11.24 -7.14
CA CYS A 279 0.17 10.90 -7.58
C CYS A 279 -0.79 11.12 -6.41
N LEU A 280 -1.80 11.97 -6.62
CA LEU A 280 -2.79 12.32 -5.61
C LEU A 280 -4.05 11.46 -5.69
N SER A 281 -4.23 10.73 -6.79
CA SER A 281 -5.44 9.94 -7.07
C SER A 281 -5.12 8.45 -7.18
N ALA A 282 -5.72 7.65 -6.30
CA ALA A 282 -5.57 6.19 -6.36
C ALA A 282 -6.20 5.59 -7.62
N ALA A 283 -7.21 6.27 -8.20
CA ALA A 283 -7.91 5.86 -9.40
C ALA A 283 -7.00 5.66 -10.62
N VAL A 284 -5.92 6.44 -10.74
CA VAL A 284 -4.98 6.36 -11.86
C VAL A 284 -4.41 4.94 -12.01
N VAL A 285 -4.01 4.33 -10.89
CA VAL A 285 -3.49 2.96 -10.88
C VAL A 285 -4.61 1.94 -10.82
N PHE A 286 -5.60 2.18 -9.95
CA PHE A 286 -6.61 1.18 -9.64
C PHE A 286 -7.56 0.91 -10.83
N SER A 287 -7.85 1.92 -11.65
CA SER A 287 -8.68 1.76 -12.85
C SER A 287 -8.09 0.77 -13.86
N GLY A 288 -6.75 0.73 -13.99
CA GLY A 288 -6.03 -0.25 -14.81
C GLY A 288 -6.20 -1.68 -14.29
N VAL A 289 -6.17 -1.86 -12.96
CA VAL A 289 -6.43 -3.17 -12.33
C VAL A 289 -7.88 -3.59 -12.50
N ALA A 290 -8.81 -2.68 -12.24
CA ALA A 290 -10.25 -2.95 -12.31
C ALA A 290 -10.72 -3.27 -13.74
N SER A 291 -10.22 -2.53 -14.75
CA SER A 291 -10.60 -2.73 -16.16
C SER A 291 -10.12 -4.06 -16.76
N GLN A 292 -8.99 -4.60 -16.27
CA GLN A 292 -8.46 -5.88 -16.72
C GLN A 292 -9.11 -7.06 -15.97
N ALA A 293 -9.43 -6.88 -14.70
CA ALA A 293 -10.03 -7.92 -13.87
C ALA A 293 -11.46 -8.25 -14.31
N HIS A 294 -11.84 -9.52 -14.17
CA HIS A 294 -13.26 -9.93 -14.27
C HIS A 294 -14.07 -9.40 -13.08
N SER A 295 -13.43 -9.33 -11.91
CA SER A 295 -14.01 -8.82 -10.67
C SER A 295 -12.88 -8.46 -9.71
N VAL A 296 -13.07 -7.37 -8.96
CA VAL A 296 -12.18 -6.97 -7.87
C VAL A 296 -13.00 -6.98 -6.59
N ILE A 297 -12.53 -7.70 -5.59
CA ILE A 297 -13.17 -7.86 -4.29
C ILE A 297 -12.29 -7.23 -3.23
N LEU A 298 -12.76 -6.17 -2.61
CA LEU A 298 -12.05 -5.44 -1.56
C LEU A 298 -12.64 -5.81 -0.21
N ALA A 299 -11.82 -6.33 0.69
CA ALA A 299 -12.25 -6.69 2.03
C ALA A 299 -11.38 -6.04 3.09
N SER A 300 -12.01 -5.41 4.08
CA SER A 300 -11.35 -4.97 5.32
C SER A 300 -12.41 -4.72 6.40
N GLY A 301 -11.99 -4.61 7.65
CA GLY A 301 -12.89 -4.37 8.79
C GLY A 301 -13.20 -2.90 9.08
N THR A 302 -12.63 -1.98 8.31
CA THR A 302 -12.66 -0.53 8.58
C THR A 302 -12.85 0.30 7.30
N LEU A 303 -13.60 -0.21 6.31
CA LEU A 303 -13.83 0.48 5.02
C LEU A 303 -14.95 1.53 5.08
N SER A 304 -15.76 1.54 6.14
CA SER A 304 -16.84 2.51 6.29
C SER A 304 -16.27 3.90 6.63
N PRO A 305 -16.70 4.98 5.93
CA PRO A 305 -17.76 5.02 4.91
C PRO A 305 -17.30 4.55 3.51
N MET A 306 -17.99 3.54 2.96
CA MET A 306 -17.60 2.85 1.71
C MET A 306 -17.71 3.74 0.45
N ASP A 307 -18.55 4.77 0.48
CA ASP A 307 -18.77 5.67 -0.66
C ASP A 307 -17.55 6.54 -0.94
N SER A 308 -16.92 7.05 0.12
CA SER A 308 -15.69 7.84 0.01
C SER A 308 -14.55 6.98 -0.55
N PHE A 309 -14.39 5.78 0.01
CA PHE A 309 -13.36 4.84 -0.41
C PHE A 309 -13.54 4.39 -1.88
N ALA A 310 -14.77 4.12 -2.30
CA ALA A 310 -15.08 3.83 -3.71
C ALA A 310 -14.75 5.03 -4.63
N GLY A 311 -15.05 6.25 -4.18
CA GLY A 311 -14.74 7.49 -4.89
C GLY A 311 -13.23 7.68 -5.11
N GLU A 312 -12.42 7.46 -4.09
CA GLU A 312 -10.94 7.56 -4.16
C GLU A 312 -10.32 6.58 -5.17
N LEU A 313 -10.89 5.37 -5.27
CA LEU A 313 -10.44 4.37 -6.24
C LEU A 313 -10.96 4.61 -7.66
N GLY A 314 -11.89 5.56 -7.85
CA GLY A 314 -12.46 5.91 -9.15
C GLY A 314 -13.21 4.77 -9.84
N VAL A 315 -13.73 3.81 -9.07
CA VAL A 315 -14.45 2.63 -9.59
C VAL A 315 -15.73 2.39 -8.80
N ASP A 316 -16.80 2.07 -9.51
CA ASP A 316 -18.08 1.74 -8.89
C ASP A 316 -18.10 0.29 -8.35
N PHE A 317 -18.23 0.18 -7.03
CA PHE A 317 -18.54 -1.08 -6.36
C PHE A 317 -20.05 -1.21 -6.20
N LEU A 318 -20.70 -1.95 -7.11
CA LEU A 318 -22.15 -2.17 -7.10
C LEU A 318 -22.62 -3.02 -5.91
N ILE A 319 -21.76 -3.94 -5.44
CA ILE A 319 -22.02 -4.73 -4.25
C ILE A 319 -21.24 -4.11 -3.10
N ARG A 320 -21.97 -3.53 -2.15
CA ARG A 320 -21.45 -2.99 -0.89
C ARG A 320 -22.13 -3.75 0.25
N LEU A 321 -21.35 -4.43 1.08
CA LEU A 321 -21.84 -5.14 2.26
C LEU A 321 -21.11 -4.66 3.51
N GLU A 322 -21.84 -4.01 4.41
CA GLU A 322 -21.43 -3.78 5.81
C GLU A 322 -22.08 -4.87 6.68
N ALA A 323 -21.28 -5.83 7.15
CA ALA A 323 -21.79 -6.93 7.97
C ALA A 323 -21.94 -6.51 9.43
N ASN A 324 -23.05 -6.93 10.06
CA ASN A 324 -23.25 -6.71 11.50
C ASN A 324 -22.12 -7.31 12.35
N HIS A 325 -21.75 -6.61 13.42
CA HIS A 325 -20.74 -7.08 14.35
C HIS A 325 -21.22 -8.32 15.14
N VAL A 326 -20.31 -9.26 15.40
CA VAL A 326 -20.57 -10.48 16.19
C VAL A 326 -20.68 -10.18 17.70
N VAL A 327 -20.31 -8.97 18.13
CA VAL A 327 -20.22 -8.59 19.54
C VAL A 327 -21.54 -7.98 19.96
N ASN A 328 -22.04 -8.39 21.12
CA ASN A 328 -23.25 -7.82 21.66
C ASN A 328 -22.96 -6.42 22.19
N MET A 329 -23.28 -5.41 21.38
CA MET A 329 -23.07 -3.99 21.69
C MET A 329 -23.74 -3.53 22.99
N ARG A 330 -24.73 -4.26 23.53
CA ARG A 330 -25.37 -3.90 24.80
C ARG A 330 -24.67 -4.49 26.02
N LYS A 331 -23.84 -5.52 25.85
CA LYS A 331 -23.23 -6.29 26.94
C LYS A 331 -21.71 -6.21 26.97
N GLN A 332 -21.08 -5.97 25.83
CA GLN A 332 -19.64 -6.19 25.67
C GLN A 332 -18.89 -4.94 25.21
N VAL A 333 -19.59 -3.89 24.78
CA VAL A 333 -18.98 -2.65 24.30
C VAL A 333 -19.75 -1.47 24.87
N PHE A 334 -19.03 -0.48 25.37
CA PHE A 334 -19.58 0.83 25.70
C PHE A 334 -18.79 1.87 24.91
N VAL A 335 -19.50 2.74 24.20
CA VAL A 335 -18.90 3.86 23.44
C VAL A 335 -19.46 5.14 24.02
N GLY A 336 -18.57 6.08 24.36
CA GLY A 336 -18.94 7.37 24.91
C GLY A 336 -17.98 8.46 24.44
N ALA A 337 -18.50 9.67 24.26
CA ALA A 337 -17.71 10.86 23.99
C ALA A 337 -17.60 11.68 25.29
N VAL A 338 -16.37 11.95 25.73
CA VAL A 338 -16.10 12.78 26.91
C VAL A 338 -15.69 14.16 26.42
N MET A 339 -16.56 15.15 26.63
CA MET A 339 -16.37 16.50 26.07
C MET A 339 -15.64 17.44 27.04
N SER A 340 -15.77 17.19 28.34
CA SER A 340 -15.19 18.03 29.39
C SER A 340 -14.48 17.17 30.45
N GLY A 341 -13.29 17.58 30.84
CA GLY A 341 -12.49 16.93 31.87
C GLY A 341 -12.68 17.56 33.26
N PRO A 342 -11.96 17.04 34.26
CA PRO A 342 -11.85 17.64 35.59
C PRO A 342 -11.57 19.14 35.53
N GLY A 343 -12.22 19.91 36.41
CA GLY A 343 -12.16 21.37 36.40
C GLY A 343 -13.03 22.04 35.33
N GLY A 344 -13.85 21.29 34.58
CA GLY A 344 -14.73 21.84 33.54
C GLY A 344 -13.99 22.28 32.28
N VAL A 345 -12.81 21.71 32.03
CA VAL A 345 -11.97 22.05 30.87
C VAL A 345 -12.48 21.31 29.63
N ASP A 346 -12.68 22.04 28.53
CA ASP A 346 -13.04 21.45 27.25
C ASP A 346 -11.90 20.60 26.67
N LEU A 347 -12.19 19.33 26.38
CA LEU A 347 -11.23 18.36 25.87
C LEU A 347 -11.09 18.43 24.33
N ILE A 348 -10.85 19.64 23.84
CA ILE A 348 -10.68 19.91 22.41
C ILE A 348 -9.18 19.84 22.07
N SER A 349 -8.74 18.78 21.40
CA SER A 349 -7.31 18.55 21.09
C SER A 349 -6.84 19.29 19.82
N THR A 350 -7.06 20.61 19.74
CA THR A 350 -6.46 21.44 18.66
C THR A 350 -5.02 21.80 19.01
N TYR A 351 -4.17 22.10 18.01
CA TYR A 351 -2.76 22.47 18.21
C TYR A 351 -2.58 23.55 19.28
N LYS A 352 -3.39 24.62 19.23
CA LYS A 352 -3.37 25.70 20.23
C LYS A 352 -3.78 25.25 21.63
N ASN A 353 -4.76 24.36 21.75
CA ASN A 353 -5.30 23.95 23.04
C ASN A 353 -4.42 22.89 23.72
N GLN A 354 -3.80 22.00 22.93
CA GLN A 354 -2.83 21.00 23.42
C GLN A 354 -1.66 21.62 24.19
N GLN A 355 -1.28 22.87 23.87
CA GLN A 355 -0.22 23.60 24.56
C GLN A 355 -0.65 24.25 25.89
N LYS A 356 -1.95 24.27 26.22
CA LYS A 356 -2.43 24.85 27.47
C LYS A 356 -2.25 23.87 28.63
N PHE A 357 -1.63 24.33 29.71
CA PHE A 357 -1.45 23.51 30.92
C PHE A 357 -2.76 22.98 31.51
N GLN A 358 -3.83 23.78 31.51
CA GLN A 358 -5.15 23.33 31.99
C GLN A 358 -5.67 22.11 31.22
N TYR A 359 -5.48 22.07 29.90
CA TYR A 359 -5.85 20.92 29.08
C TYR A 359 -5.00 19.70 29.43
N GLN A 360 -3.68 19.89 29.51
CA GLN A 360 -2.74 18.80 29.83
C GLN A 360 -3.00 18.20 31.22
N ASP A 361 -3.24 19.04 32.22
CA ASP A 361 -3.55 18.63 33.60
C ASP A 361 -4.89 17.90 33.66
N SER A 362 -5.95 18.48 33.07
CA SER A 362 -7.29 17.88 33.04
C SER A 362 -7.31 16.51 32.35
N MET A 363 -6.55 16.34 31.26
CA MET A 363 -6.38 15.03 30.60
C MET A 363 -5.72 13.99 31.52
N GLY A 364 -4.70 14.40 32.28
CA GLY A 364 -4.01 13.51 33.22
C GLY A 364 -4.90 13.12 34.41
N GLU A 365 -5.63 14.08 34.96
CA GLU A 365 -6.59 13.85 36.04
C GLU A 365 -7.76 12.96 35.60
N LEU A 366 -8.26 13.15 34.37
CA LEU A 366 -9.29 12.29 33.79
C LEU A 366 -8.78 10.85 33.66
N LEU A 367 -7.57 10.67 33.13
CA LEU A 367 -6.95 9.35 33.01
C LEU A 367 -6.75 8.69 34.38
N LEU A 368 -6.40 9.48 35.41
CA LEU A 368 -6.26 8.99 36.78
C LEU A 368 -7.59 8.46 37.35
N GLN A 369 -8.70 9.18 37.12
CA GLN A 369 -10.03 8.72 37.52
C GLN A 369 -10.39 7.40 36.82
N TYR A 370 -10.05 7.24 35.53
CA TYR A 370 -10.27 5.98 34.82
C TYR A 370 -9.35 4.86 35.30
N ALA A 371 -8.08 5.16 35.57
CA ALA A 371 -7.11 4.18 36.06
C ALA A 371 -7.53 3.57 37.40
N GLN A 372 -8.24 4.32 38.24
CA GLN A 372 -8.77 3.88 39.53
C GLN A 372 -9.93 2.90 39.42
N VAL A 373 -10.74 2.98 38.36
CA VAL A 373 -12.02 2.24 38.27
C VAL A 373 -11.96 1.11 37.25
N ILE A 374 -11.22 1.28 36.14
CA ILE A 374 -11.19 0.30 35.06
C ILE A 374 -10.26 -0.86 35.46
N PRO A 375 -10.75 -2.11 35.51
CA PRO A 375 -9.89 -3.27 35.75
C PRO A 375 -9.01 -3.58 34.53
N GLY A 376 -7.86 -4.22 34.74
CA GLY A 376 -6.94 -4.60 33.66
C GLY A 376 -6.18 -3.40 33.07
N GLY A 377 -6.02 -3.39 31.74
CA GLY A 377 -5.24 -2.38 31.01
C GLY A 377 -6.06 -1.24 30.42
N ILE A 378 -5.41 -0.10 30.16
CA ILE A 378 -5.94 1.03 29.41
C ILE A 378 -5.00 1.31 28.24
N LEU A 379 -5.55 1.40 27.03
CA LEU A 379 -4.82 1.85 25.85
C LEU A 379 -5.26 3.29 25.52
N VAL A 380 -4.30 4.20 25.43
CA VAL A 380 -4.53 5.61 25.12
C VAL A 380 -3.85 5.94 23.80
N PHE A 381 -4.65 6.18 22.76
CA PHE A 381 -4.15 6.65 21.48
C PHE A 381 -4.19 8.18 21.45
N VAL A 382 -3.09 8.82 21.03
CA VAL A 382 -3.03 10.27 20.84
C VAL A 382 -2.57 10.60 19.42
N PRO A 383 -2.91 11.79 18.87
CA PRO A 383 -2.67 12.08 17.45
C PRO A 383 -1.21 12.16 17.00
N SER A 384 -0.24 12.29 17.92
CA SER A 384 1.19 12.37 17.56
C SER A 384 2.13 12.05 18.72
N TYR A 385 3.34 11.55 18.40
CA TYR A 385 4.42 11.39 19.37
C TYR A 385 4.88 12.71 20.01
N ALA A 386 4.71 13.84 19.32
CA ALA A 386 4.99 15.16 19.90
C ALA A 386 4.02 15.46 21.05
N LEU A 387 2.74 15.09 20.91
CA LEU A 387 1.76 15.24 21.98
C LEU A 387 2.02 14.27 23.13
N ILE A 388 2.45 13.02 22.85
CA ILE A 388 2.89 12.08 23.90
C ILE A 388 3.96 12.74 24.78
N ALA A 389 5.04 13.23 24.16
CA ALA A 389 6.14 13.87 24.88
C ALA A 389 5.69 15.10 25.68
N THR A 390 4.77 15.91 25.13
CA THR A 390 4.21 17.08 25.80
C THR A 390 3.43 16.70 27.05
N LEU A 391 2.51 15.73 26.94
CA LEU A 391 1.68 15.27 28.05
C LEU A 391 2.52 14.57 29.12
N GLU A 392 3.40 13.65 28.72
CA GLU A 392 4.30 12.94 29.64
C GLU A 392 5.18 13.90 30.43
N GLY A 393 5.79 14.88 29.75
CA GLY A 393 6.62 15.90 30.39
C GLY A 393 5.84 16.80 31.36
N ARG A 394 4.55 17.08 31.10
CA ARG A 394 3.68 17.79 32.05
C ARG A 394 3.33 16.92 33.25
N TRP A 395 2.90 15.68 33.01
CA TRP A 395 2.42 14.78 34.06
C TRP A 395 3.50 14.37 35.04
N ARG A 396 4.74 14.15 34.58
CA ARG A 396 5.89 13.90 35.46
C ARG A 396 6.21 15.12 36.33
N ARG A 397 6.17 16.34 35.76
CA ARG A 397 6.43 17.58 36.53
C ARG A 397 5.38 17.86 37.59
N MET A 398 4.12 17.52 37.32
CA MET A 398 3.01 17.76 38.24
C MET A 398 2.75 16.58 39.20
N GLY A 399 3.53 15.50 39.12
CA GLY A 399 3.34 14.32 39.97
C GLY A 399 2.12 13.46 39.60
N ILE A 400 1.52 13.69 38.42
CA ILE A 400 0.35 12.93 37.93
C ILE A 400 0.79 11.55 37.45
N TRP A 401 1.96 11.46 36.81
CA TRP A 401 2.50 10.20 36.30
C TRP A 401 2.69 9.18 37.44
N GLU A 402 3.29 9.61 38.55
CA GLU A 402 3.52 8.80 39.74
C GLU A 402 2.21 8.40 40.43
N GLN A 403 1.17 9.24 40.31
CA GLN A 403 -0.17 8.89 40.80
C GLN A 403 -0.85 7.83 39.93
N LEU A 404 -0.66 7.90 38.61
CA LEU A 404 -1.13 6.88 37.67
C LEU A 404 -0.42 5.55 37.93
N GLU A 405 0.90 5.56 38.12
CA GLU A 405 1.72 4.36 38.38
C GLU A 405 1.32 3.61 39.66
N LYS A 406 0.71 4.28 40.65
CA LYS A 406 0.13 3.62 41.83
C LYS A 406 -1.05 2.71 41.50
N HIS A 407 -1.73 2.93 40.38
CA HIS A 407 -2.93 2.20 39.97
C HIS A 407 -2.68 1.31 38.77
N LYS A 408 -1.90 1.80 37.79
CA LYS A 408 -1.57 1.08 36.55
C LYS A 408 -0.14 1.39 36.14
N ARG A 409 0.62 0.35 35.79
CA ARG A 409 1.95 0.52 35.21
C ARG A 409 1.84 1.27 33.89
N MET A 410 2.65 2.32 33.74
CA MET A 410 2.65 3.17 32.56
C MET A 410 3.65 2.67 31.52
N PHE A 411 3.25 2.74 30.25
CA PHE A 411 4.08 2.41 29.08
C PHE A 411 3.94 3.55 28.07
N SER A 412 5.04 3.92 27.42
CA SER A 412 5.07 4.98 26.40
C SER A 412 5.66 4.39 25.12
N GLU A 413 4.95 4.54 24.01
CA GLU A 413 5.34 3.93 22.74
C GLU A 413 6.62 4.58 22.18
N PRO A 414 7.65 3.81 21.79
CA PRO A 414 8.84 4.36 21.16
C PRO A 414 8.51 4.93 19.76
N ARG A 415 9.28 5.95 19.33
CA ARG A 415 9.10 6.56 18.00
C ARG A 415 9.41 5.63 16.83
N VAL A 416 10.23 4.61 17.07
CA VAL A 416 10.68 3.67 16.05
C VAL A 416 10.08 2.32 16.39
N GLY A 417 9.30 1.77 15.45
CA GLY A 417 8.79 0.42 15.56
C GLY A 417 9.91 -0.63 15.48
N GLY A 418 9.59 -1.87 15.85
CA GLY A 418 10.52 -2.99 15.82
C GLY A 418 10.70 -3.60 17.20
N LYS A 419 11.90 -4.11 17.48
CA LYS A 419 12.16 -4.97 18.65
C LYS A 419 11.78 -4.30 19.98
N GLU A 420 12.07 -3.03 20.16
CA GLU A 420 11.71 -2.28 21.39
C GLU A 420 10.20 -2.17 21.59
N PHE A 421 9.45 -1.96 20.49
CA PHE A 421 7.98 -1.93 20.53
C PHE A 421 7.41 -3.31 20.87
N ASP A 422 7.93 -4.37 20.26
CA ASP A 422 7.47 -5.74 20.52
C ASP A 422 7.72 -6.15 21.99
N GLU A 423 8.90 -5.83 22.52
CA GLU A 423 9.26 -6.06 23.92
C GLU A 423 8.35 -5.30 24.88
N LEU A 424 8.06 -4.03 24.59
CA LEU A 424 7.13 -3.20 25.36
C LEU A 424 5.71 -3.78 25.33
N LEU A 425 5.24 -4.20 24.16
CA LEU A 425 3.92 -4.77 23.99
C LEU A 425 3.77 -6.09 24.77
N ASP A 426 4.80 -6.93 24.77
CA ASP A 426 4.81 -8.18 25.53
C ASP A 426 4.93 -7.95 27.04
N GLU A 427 5.62 -6.91 27.47
CA GLU A 427 5.62 -6.48 28.87
C GLU A 427 4.24 -5.94 29.31
N TYR A 428 3.59 -5.14 28.47
CA TYR A 428 2.23 -4.66 28.71
C TYR A 428 1.26 -5.83 28.86
N LYS A 429 1.26 -6.79 27.91
CA LYS A 429 0.43 -7.99 27.97
C LYS A 429 0.63 -8.79 29.26
N ARG A 430 1.88 -8.99 29.68
CA ARG A 430 2.20 -9.69 30.94
C ARG A 430 1.74 -8.94 32.18
N THR A 431 1.62 -7.62 32.11
CA THR A 431 1.20 -6.78 33.24
C THR A 431 -0.31 -6.77 33.42
N ILE A 432 -1.07 -6.94 32.33
CA ILE A 432 -2.55 -6.88 32.34
C ILE A 432 -3.23 -8.26 32.40
N ALA A 433 -2.49 -9.33 32.09
CA ALA A 433 -2.93 -10.72 32.20
C ALA A 433 -2.97 -11.17 33.65
#